data_AF-A0A7X7LZ10-F1
#
_entry.id   AF-A0A7X7LZ10-F1
#
_cell.length_a   1.000
_cell.length_b   1.000
_cell.length_c   1.000
_cell.angle_alpha   90.00
_cell.angle_beta   90.00
_cell.angle_gamma   90.00
#
_symmetry.space_group_name_H-M   'P 1'
#
loop_
_entity.id
_entity.type
_entity.pdbx_description
1 polymer ?
#
loop_
_entity_poly.entity_id
_entity_poly.type
_entity_poly.pdbx_seq_one_letter_code
_entity_poly.pdbx_strand_id
1 'polypeptide(L)'
;MSLNKPNVKQPATLRRRPALTRTGLALGLSTAMLAPAGALGAEEQTEMMAVEVVDTVIDPNPNAEPGVPYKARTSGDKRHVKPLAETPQTIQVITAKQLEDSGRTDLRDILQAQPGITLGTGENGNAFGDRYIIRGQEARSDVFVDGLRDPGMTVRESFATEQVEITKGPSSTFAGRGATGGAVNSVTKQATTDLDFAKLSAGFGSDDYRRYTFDGNRVLTDTLAVRVNLLDAYQEVPDRGPADRDREGAAVSLLWKPTDKLDVTADYYFAQAEDKPDLGAYIDRASGRVVKDVPVYLQDEDFLMSKIDTWTLRVGYQLNPDVRIENLTRYGTTENGYVATGYRGSSLST
;
A
#
# COMPACT_ATOMS: atom_id res chain seq x y z
N MET A 1 54.52 56.61 33.46
CA MET A 1 53.30 57.43 33.25
C MET A 1 52.63 56.95 31.95
N SER A 2 51.32 57.12 31.81
CA SER A 2 50.50 56.74 30.61
C SER A 2 50.99 57.46 29.33
N LEU A 3 50.76 57.07 28.05
CA LEU A 3 50.02 56.01 27.30
C LEU A 3 50.70 55.91 25.88
N ASN A 4 50.31 55.22 24.79
CA ASN A 4 49.15 54.42 24.34
C ASN A 4 49.59 53.34 23.29
N LYS A 5 48.65 52.71 22.55
CA LYS A 5 48.86 51.98 21.27
C LYS A 5 48.10 52.65 20.09
N PRO A 6 48.31 52.21 18.83
CA PRO A 6 47.34 51.26 18.22
C PRO A 6 47.97 50.11 17.38
N ASN A 7 47.11 49.24 16.82
CA ASN A 7 47.42 48.01 16.05
C ASN A 7 47.64 48.33 14.53
N VAL A 8 47.86 47.45 13.52
CA VAL A 8 47.46 46.04 13.20
C VAL A 8 48.43 45.44 12.15
N LYS A 9 48.55 44.10 12.03
CA LYS A 9 48.83 43.36 10.76
C LYS A 9 48.50 41.86 10.84
N GLN A 10 48.26 41.21 9.68
CA GLN A 10 47.84 39.79 9.55
C GLN A 10 49.00 38.86 9.11
N PRO A 11 48.97 37.54 9.43
CA PRO A 11 49.95 36.54 8.99
C PRO A 11 49.60 35.86 7.65
N ALA A 12 50.57 35.21 6.99
CA ALA A 12 50.51 34.86 5.56
C ALA A 12 50.78 33.37 5.24
N THR A 13 49.81 32.49 5.49
CA THR A 13 49.93 31.02 5.27
C THR A 13 48.80 30.42 4.41
N LEU A 14 48.47 31.08 3.28
CA LEU A 14 47.54 30.55 2.27
C LEU A 14 48.20 30.45 0.88
N ARG A 15 48.89 29.33 0.60
CA ARG A 15 49.35 28.94 -0.75
C ARG A 15 49.19 27.43 -0.96
N ARG A 16 48.61 27.03 -2.11
CA ARG A 16 48.50 25.64 -2.63
C ARG A 16 49.82 25.26 -3.36
N ARG A 17 50.11 24.07 -3.92
CA ARG A 17 49.32 23.06 -4.69
C ARG A 17 50.17 21.75 -4.88
N PRO A 18 49.95 20.80 -5.83
CA PRO A 18 49.21 19.54 -5.65
C PRO A 18 49.99 18.18 -5.83
N ALA A 19 49.22 17.07 -5.80
CA ALA A 19 49.51 15.63 -5.85
C ALA A 19 50.36 14.99 -6.99
N LEU A 20 50.86 13.75 -6.74
CA LEU A 20 50.57 12.54 -7.55
C LEU A 20 50.83 11.19 -6.79
N THR A 21 50.91 10.03 -7.48
CA THR A 21 50.49 8.69 -6.97
C THR A 21 51.50 7.51 -7.03
N ARG A 22 51.16 6.43 -6.27
CA ARG A 22 51.35 4.96 -6.50
C ARG A 22 52.58 4.16 -5.94
N THR A 23 52.24 3.00 -5.33
CA THR A 23 52.96 1.68 -5.21
C THR A 23 54.34 1.59 -4.51
N GLY A 24 54.72 0.52 -3.78
CA GLY A 24 53.99 -0.70 -3.35
C GLY A 24 54.94 -1.85 -2.90
N LEU A 25 54.47 -2.79 -2.05
CA LEU A 25 55.18 -3.98 -1.48
C LEU A 25 56.42 -3.67 -0.58
N ALA A 26 56.94 -4.56 0.28
CA ALA A 26 56.38 -5.65 1.13
C ALA A 26 57.50 -6.21 2.06
N LEU A 27 57.14 -7.13 2.98
CA LEU A 27 58.00 -7.85 3.95
C LEU A 27 58.60 -6.97 5.08
N GLY A 28 58.69 -7.43 6.33
CA GLY A 28 58.15 -8.65 6.95
C GLY A 28 58.91 -9.03 8.22
N LEU A 29 58.22 -9.53 9.26
CA LEU A 29 58.84 -10.17 10.43
C LEU A 29 57.79 -10.98 11.22
N SER A 30 58.13 -12.20 11.62
CA SER A 30 57.24 -13.15 12.32
C SER A 30 57.92 -13.73 13.56
N THR A 31 57.15 -14.43 14.40
CA THR A 31 57.57 -15.40 15.45
C THR A 31 58.43 -14.90 16.63
N ALA A 32 57.77 -14.55 17.74
CA ALA A 32 58.24 -14.64 19.13
C ALA A 32 57.07 -14.25 20.08
N MET A 33 56.70 -14.96 21.16
CA MET A 33 57.09 -16.28 21.69
C MET A 33 55.89 -16.99 22.37
N LEU A 34 56.10 -18.23 22.81
CA LEU A 34 55.14 -19.20 23.35
C LEU A 34 54.60 -18.89 24.76
N ALA A 35 53.40 -19.45 25.04
CA ALA A 35 52.99 -20.08 26.31
C ALA A 35 52.75 -19.19 27.57
N PRO A 36 51.98 -19.66 28.57
CA PRO A 36 51.40 -21.00 28.75
C PRO A 36 49.89 -21.12 28.46
N ALA A 37 49.44 -22.35 28.21
CA ALA A 37 48.03 -22.71 28.20
C ALA A 37 47.50 -22.90 29.63
N GLY A 38 46.32 -22.33 29.89
CA GLY A 38 45.48 -22.64 31.05
C GLY A 38 44.09 -23.01 30.54
N ALA A 39 43.56 -24.17 30.97
CA ALA A 39 42.33 -24.71 30.39
C ALA A 39 41.07 -24.04 30.97
N LEU A 40 40.27 -23.43 30.09
CA LEU A 40 38.83 -23.26 30.28
C LEU A 40 38.14 -23.70 28.99
N GLY A 41 37.91 -25.01 28.88
CA GLY A 41 37.00 -25.57 27.89
C GLY A 41 35.57 -25.30 28.34
N ALA A 42 35.01 -24.16 27.93
CA ALA A 42 33.57 -23.96 27.89
C ALA A 42 33.09 -24.40 26.50
N GLU A 43 32.50 -25.58 26.40
CA GLU A 43 31.62 -25.89 25.28
C GLU A 43 30.37 -25.03 25.46
N GLU A 44 30.38 -23.85 24.83
CA GLU A 44 29.20 -22.99 24.74
C GLU A 44 28.17 -23.72 23.87
N GLN A 45 27.30 -24.48 24.53
CA GLN A 45 26.22 -25.20 23.89
C GLN A 45 25.26 -24.19 23.26
N THR A 46 25.41 -23.97 21.96
CA THR A 46 24.44 -23.23 21.16
C THR A 46 23.13 -24.01 21.12
N GLU A 47 22.30 -23.83 22.14
CA GLU A 47 20.88 -24.17 22.08
C GLU A 47 20.26 -23.34 20.96
N MET A 48 20.19 -23.93 19.76
CA MET A 48 19.36 -23.40 18.70
C MET A 48 17.93 -23.35 19.26
N MET A 49 17.32 -22.16 19.24
CA MET A 49 15.95 -21.98 19.69
C MET A 49 15.07 -23.04 19.03
N ALA A 50 14.25 -23.72 19.84
CA ALA A 50 13.39 -24.78 19.34
C ALA A 50 12.51 -24.22 18.21
N VAL A 51 12.71 -24.73 17.00
CA VAL A 51 11.90 -24.36 15.83
C VAL A 51 10.53 -24.97 16.04
N GLU A 52 9.61 -24.18 16.58
CA GLU A 52 8.20 -24.53 16.68
C GLU A 52 7.62 -24.57 15.26
N VAL A 53 7.60 -25.77 14.68
CA VAL A 53 7.03 -26.02 13.34
C VAL A 53 5.51 -25.92 13.45
N VAL A 54 5.01 -24.69 13.35
CA VAL A 54 3.57 -24.43 13.24
C VAL A 54 3.10 -24.95 11.88
N ASP A 55 2.33 -26.03 11.88
CA ASP A 55 1.78 -26.71 10.68
C ASP A 55 0.63 -25.91 10.02
N THR A 56 0.73 -24.58 10.03
CA THR A 56 -0.10 -23.69 9.24
C THR A 56 0.70 -23.21 8.03
N VAL A 57 0.13 -23.35 6.84
CA VAL A 57 0.62 -22.68 5.62
C VAL A 57 0.95 -21.23 5.96
N ILE A 58 2.21 -20.82 5.73
CA ILE A 58 2.67 -19.48 6.09
C ILE A 58 1.83 -18.47 5.30
N ASP A 59 1.02 -17.68 6.01
CA ASP A 59 0.26 -16.58 5.42
C ASP A 59 1.26 -15.57 4.83
N PRO A 60 1.18 -15.23 3.53
CA PRO A 60 2.06 -14.23 2.94
C PRO A 60 1.92 -12.83 3.54
N ASN A 61 0.88 -12.54 4.35
CA ASN A 61 0.75 -11.27 5.05
C ASN A 61 1.65 -11.20 6.31
N PRO A 62 2.75 -10.42 6.31
CA PRO A 62 3.65 -10.29 7.46
C PRO A 62 3.05 -9.53 8.66
N ASN A 63 1.87 -8.90 8.47
CA ASN A 63 1.16 -8.16 9.52
C ASN A 63 0.09 -8.99 10.23
N ALA A 64 -0.18 -10.23 9.78
CA ALA A 64 -1.10 -11.14 10.43
C ALA A 64 -0.57 -11.60 11.81
N GLU A 65 -1.47 -12.12 12.64
CA GLU A 65 -1.12 -12.95 13.78
C GLU A 65 -0.74 -14.35 13.25
N PRO A 66 0.43 -14.91 13.60
CA PRO A 66 0.86 -16.23 13.13
C PRO A 66 -0.22 -17.31 13.37
N GLY A 67 -0.55 -18.06 12.32
CA GLY A 67 -1.59 -19.09 12.33
C GLY A 67 -3.04 -18.58 12.37
N VAL A 68 -3.28 -17.26 12.42
CA VAL A 68 -4.63 -16.66 12.46
C VAL A 68 -4.78 -15.58 11.35
N PRO A 69 -4.90 -15.99 10.06
CA PRO A 69 -4.82 -15.10 8.89
C PRO A 69 -5.93 -14.04 8.83
N TYR A 70 -7.03 -14.24 9.55
CA TYR A 70 -8.15 -13.28 9.67
C TYR A 70 -7.89 -12.15 10.68
N LYS A 71 -6.75 -12.15 11.39
CA LYS A 71 -6.44 -11.19 12.46
C LYS A 71 -5.13 -10.48 12.15
N ALA A 72 -5.20 -9.22 11.75
CA ALA A 72 -4.02 -8.36 11.74
C ALA A 72 -3.53 -8.10 13.17
N ARG A 73 -2.21 -8.20 13.37
CA ARG A 73 -1.49 -7.94 14.63
C ARG A 73 -0.84 -6.55 14.62
N THR A 74 -0.32 -6.14 13.46
CA THR A 74 0.34 -4.85 13.22
C THR A 74 -0.31 -4.09 12.06
N SER A 75 -0.06 -2.78 11.98
CA SER A 75 -0.30 -1.99 10.76
C SER A 75 0.92 -2.10 9.85
N GLY A 76 0.69 -2.09 8.54
CA GLY A 76 1.75 -1.99 7.53
C GLY A 76 2.38 -0.59 7.45
N ASP A 77 1.76 0.42 8.07
CA ASP A 77 2.40 1.72 8.30
C ASP A 77 3.21 1.69 9.59
N LYS A 78 4.53 1.71 9.43
CA LYS A 78 5.53 1.68 10.51
C LYS A 78 5.50 2.91 11.44
N ARG A 79 4.71 3.95 11.14
CA ARG A 79 4.36 5.01 12.10
C ARG A 79 3.55 4.48 13.29
N HIS A 80 2.83 3.37 13.14
CA HIS A 80 2.18 2.67 14.24
C HIS A 80 3.17 1.72 14.94
N VAL A 81 3.99 2.28 15.84
CA VAL A 81 5.06 1.55 16.56
C VAL A 81 4.58 0.53 17.62
N LYS A 82 3.30 0.16 17.59
CA LYS A 82 2.65 -0.75 18.56
C LYS A 82 1.69 -1.71 17.85
N PRO A 83 1.45 -2.91 18.42
CA PRO A 83 0.38 -3.78 17.96
C PRO A 83 -0.96 -3.05 17.92
N LEU A 84 -1.86 -3.47 17.03
CA LEU A 84 -3.17 -2.84 16.84
C LEU A 84 -4.00 -2.87 18.13
N ALA A 85 -3.88 -3.93 18.93
CA ALA A 85 -4.54 -4.06 20.23
C ALA A 85 -3.98 -3.15 21.35
N GLU A 86 -2.76 -2.63 21.19
CA GLU A 86 -2.15 -1.65 22.11
C GLU A 86 -2.33 -0.20 21.63
N THR A 87 -2.85 0.01 20.43
CA THR A 87 -2.95 1.34 19.81
C THR A 87 -4.22 2.05 20.28
N PRO A 88 -4.16 3.27 20.86
CA PRO A 88 -5.32 3.97 21.44
C PRO A 88 -6.21 4.66 20.38
N GLN A 89 -6.48 3.98 19.26
CA GLN A 89 -7.28 4.47 18.14
C GLN A 89 -8.17 3.34 17.60
N THR A 90 -9.38 3.66 17.11
CA THR A 90 -10.23 2.66 16.44
C THR A 90 -9.70 2.37 15.04
N ILE A 91 -8.75 1.44 14.91
CA ILE A 91 -8.28 0.92 13.62
C ILE A 91 -8.95 -0.43 13.37
N GLN A 92 -9.77 -0.52 12.32
CA GLN A 92 -10.29 -1.79 11.83
C GLN A 92 -9.44 -2.23 10.64
N VAL A 93 -8.93 -3.46 10.64
CA VAL A 93 -8.15 -4.01 9.52
C VAL A 93 -8.90 -5.18 8.88
N ILE A 94 -8.84 -5.26 7.55
CA ILE A 94 -9.39 -6.33 6.73
C ILE A 94 -8.19 -6.95 5.97
N THR A 95 -7.79 -8.14 6.36
CA THR A 95 -6.62 -8.86 5.80
C THR A 95 -6.91 -9.42 4.40
N ALA A 96 -5.87 -9.72 3.62
CA ALA A 96 -6.00 -10.38 2.31
C ALA A 96 -6.88 -11.63 2.36
N LYS A 97 -6.81 -12.42 3.43
CA LYS A 97 -7.67 -13.60 3.60
C LYS A 97 -9.14 -13.25 3.86
N GLN A 98 -9.42 -12.18 4.61
CA GLN A 98 -10.78 -11.65 4.75
C GLN A 98 -11.31 -11.06 3.44
N LEU A 99 -10.45 -10.41 2.64
CA LEU A 99 -10.83 -9.88 1.33
C LEU A 99 -11.23 -11.02 0.38
N GLU A 100 -10.37 -12.04 0.24
CA GLU A 100 -10.62 -13.27 -0.52
C GLU A 100 -11.96 -13.92 -0.13
N ASP A 101 -12.13 -14.28 1.15
CA ASP A 101 -13.31 -15.03 1.60
C ASP A 101 -14.60 -14.19 1.58
N SER A 102 -14.49 -12.85 1.53
CA SER A 102 -15.65 -11.95 1.40
C SER A 102 -16.14 -11.77 -0.03
N GLY A 103 -15.37 -12.24 -1.03
CA GLY A 103 -15.61 -12.02 -2.46
C GLY A 103 -15.48 -10.57 -2.93
N ARG A 104 -15.07 -9.63 -2.06
CA ARG A 104 -15.04 -8.19 -2.39
C ARG A 104 -13.69 -7.78 -2.94
N THR A 105 -13.76 -7.26 -4.16
CA THR A 105 -12.63 -6.90 -5.01
C THR A 105 -12.37 -5.39 -4.97
N ASP A 106 -13.40 -4.61 -5.27
CA ASP A 106 -13.34 -3.15 -5.30
C ASP A 106 -13.29 -2.54 -3.90
N LEU A 107 -12.37 -1.59 -3.68
CA LEU A 107 -12.23 -0.84 -2.43
C LEU A 107 -13.55 -0.17 -2.01
N ARG A 108 -14.37 0.25 -2.97
CA ARG A 108 -15.72 0.76 -2.73
C ARG A 108 -16.59 -0.26 -2.00
N ASP A 109 -16.68 -1.46 -2.54
CA ASP A 109 -17.57 -2.52 -2.06
C ASP A 109 -17.02 -3.16 -0.76
N ILE A 110 -15.68 -3.16 -0.59
CA ILE A 110 -14.98 -3.49 0.66
C ILE A 110 -15.35 -2.49 1.78
N LEU A 111 -15.32 -1.18 1.50
CA LEU A 111 -15.57 -0.12 2.48
C LEU A 111 -17.06 0.04 2.81
N GLN A 112 -17.95 -0.08 1.82
CA GLN A 112 -19.40 0.00 2.03
C GLN A 112 -19.93 -1.12 2.96
N ALA A 113 -19.23 -2.26 3.03
CA ALA A 113 -19.56 -3.34 3.96
C ALA A 113 -19.20 -3.05 5.43
N GLN A 114 -18.49 -1.95 5.74
CA GLN A 114 -17.95 -1.72 7.09
C GLN A 114 -18.85 -0.81 7.95
N PRO A 115 -19.04 -1.14 9.24
CA PRO A 115 -19.95 -0.40 10.11
C PRO A 115 -19.47 1.05 10.31
N GLY A 116 -20.37 2.00 10.08
CA GLY A 116 -20.09 3.44 10.20
C GLY A 116 -19.37 4.06 9.00
N ILE A 117 -19.32 3.38 7.85
CA ILE A 117 -18.95 3.97 6.56
C ILE A 117 -20.19 4.05 5.67
N THR A 118 -20.34 5.13 4.92
CA THR A 118 -21.28 5.24 3.80
C THR A 118 -20.58 5.79 2.56
N LEU A 119 -21.20 5.61 1.39
CA LEU A 119 -20.78 6.26 0.15
C LEU A 119 -21.63 7.51 -0.08
N GLY A 120 -21.00 8.63 -0.42
CA GLY A 120 -21.67 9.80 -0.99
C GLY A 120 -21.92 9.60 -2.48
N THR A 121 -23.10 9.97 -2.94
CA THR A 121 -23.48 9.93 -4.37
C THR A 121 -22.77 11.00 -5.19
N GLY A 122 -22.64 10.75 -6.50
CA GLY A 122 -22.14 11.69 -7.50
C GLY A 122 -23.13 12.82 -7.79
N GLU A 123 -23.31 13.73 -6.83
CA GLU A 123 -24.23 14.86 -6.97
C GLU A 123 -23.91 15.72 -8.21
N ASN A 124 -24.96 16.16 -8.92
CA ASN A 124 -24.87 17.01 -10.12
C ASN A 124 -24.15 16.38 -11.33
N GLY A 125 -24.16 15.06 -11.46
CA GLY A 125 -23.65 14.36 -12.64
C GLY A 125 -22.15 14.08 -12.64
N ASN A 126 -21.45 14.38 -11.54
CA ASN A 126 -20.08 13.93 -11.36
C ASN A 126 -20.06 12.43 -11.04
N ALA A 127 -20.09 11.59 -12.08
CA ALA A 127 -19.91 10.15 -11.95
C ALA A 127 -18.54 9.75 -11.38
N PHE A 128 -17.57 10.69 -11.37
CA PHE A 128 -16.19 10.35 -11.05
C PHE A 128 -15.89 10.20 -9.55
N GLY A 129 -15.71 8.93 -9.18
CA GLY A 129 -14.91 8.45 -8.05
C GLY A 129 -15.59 8.52 -6.68
N ASP A 130 -15.34 7.48 -5.89
CA ASP A 130 -16.05 7.23 -4.64
C ASP A 130 -15.79 8.25 -3.54
N ARG A 131 -16.89 8.72 -2.96
CA ARG A 131 -16.90 9.68 -1.85
C ARG A 131 -17.10 8.92 -0.54
N TYR A 132 -16.02 8.37 0.01
CA TYR A 132 -16.07 7.69 1.30
C TYR A 132 -16.47 8.66 2.42
N ILE A 133 -17.44 8.27 3.26
CA ILE A 133 -17.90 9.04 4.42
C ILE A 133 -17.75 8.15 5.65
N ILE A 134 -16.84 8.50 6.56
CA ILE A 134 -16.55 7.73 7.78
C ILE A 134 -17.13 8.50 8.97
N ARG A 135 -18.03 7.84 9.74
CA ARG A 135 -18.76 8.44 10.88
C ARG A 135 -19.44 9.79 10.54
N GLY A 136 -19.96 9.92 9.32
CA GLY A 136 -20.66 11.13 8.86
C GLY A 136 -19.76 12.30 8.45
N GLN A 137 -18.43 12.09 8.36
CA GLN A 137 -17.48 13.06 7.83
C GLN A 137 -16.87 12.51 6.53
N GLU A 138 -16.64 13.39 5.54
CA GLU A 138 -16.07 13.00 4.26
C GLU A 138 -14.57 12.69 4.37
N ALA A 139 -14.18 11.52 3.86
CA ALA A 139 -12.82 11.00 3.78
C ALA A 139 -12.32 10.86 2.32
N ARG A 140 -12.98 11.51 1.35
CA ARG A 140 -12.63 11.51 -0.09
C ARG A 140 -11.16 11.86 -0.37
N SER A 141 -10.52 12.63 0.51
CA SER A 141 -9.10 12.99 0.39
C SER A 141 -8.15 12.13 1.22
N ASP A 142 -8.68 11.26 2.08
CA ASP A 142 -7.97 10.60 3.17
C ASP A 142 -7.83 9.09 2.90
N VAL A 143 -7.56 8.78 1.63
CA VAL A 143 -7.22 7.46 1.10
C VAL A 143 -5.72 7.41 0.82
N PHE A 144 -5.07 6.34 1.26
CA PHE A 144 -3.62 6.15 1.28
C PHE A 144 -3.27 4.75 0.77
N VAL A 145 -2.07 4.64 0.21
CA VAL A 145 -1.45 3.37 -0.17
C VAL A 145 -0.05 3.33 0.43
N ASP A 146 0.21 2.36 1.31
CA ASP A 146 1.40 2.27 2.17
C ASP A 146 1.68 3.55 2.98
N GLY A 147 0.64 4.22 3.47
CA GLY A 147 0.74 5.48 4.21
C GLY A 147 1.05 6.73 3.38
N LEU A 148 1.36 6.59 2.08
CA LEU A 148 1.43 7.70 1.13
C LEU A 148 0.03 8.03 0.60
N ARG A 149 -0.30 9.32 0.48
CA ARG A 149 -1.62 9.75 0.01
C ARG A 149 -1.83 9.36 -1.46
N ASP A 150 -3.00 8.81 -1.78
CA ASP A 150 -3.37 8.47 -3.15
C ASP A 150 -3.63 9.74 -4.00
N PRO A 151 -2.91 9.98 -5.11
CA PRO A 151 -3.11 11.17 -5.94
C PRO A 151 -4.40 11.07 -6.76
N GLY A 152 -5.24 12.11 -6.69
CA GLY A 152 -6.51 12.17 -7.40
C GLY A 152 -7.62 11.37 -6.69
N MET A 153 -8.42 10.68 -7.51
CA MET A 153 -9.47 9.74 -7.11
C MET A 153 -9.35 8.55 -8.04
N THR A 154 -9.49 7.33 -7.53
CA THR A 154 -9.20 6.12 -8.29
C THR A 154 -10.19 5.01 -7.94
N VAL A 155 -10.44 4.12 -8.92
CA VAL A 155 -10.98 2.80 -8.65
C VAL A 155 -9.81 1.92 -8.17
N ARG A 156 -9.98 1.16 -7.09
CA ARG A 156 -8.91 0.33 -6.50
C ARG A 156 -9.40 -1.08 -6.23
N GLU A 157 -8.51 -2.05 -6.46
CA GLU A 157 -8.84 -3.47 -6.42
C GLU A 157 -7.90 -4.24 -5.46
N SER A 158 -8.37 -5.35 -4.90
CA SER A 158 -7.69 -6.10 -3.85
C SER A 158 -6.56 -7.01 -4.32
N PHE A 159 -6.40 -7.30 -5.62
CA PHE A 159 -5.38 -8.27 -6.11
C PHE A 159 -3.97 -8.01 -5.55
N ALA A 160 -3.54 -6.75 -5.49
CA ALA A 160 -2.24 -6.32 -5.00
C ALA A 160 -2.25 -5.81 -3.54
N THR A 161 -3.36 -6.00 -2.81
CA THR A 161 -3.54 -5.54 -1.42
C THR A 161 -3.30 -6.67 -0.43
N GLU A 162 -2.48 -6.42 0.60
CA GLU A 162 -2.20 -7.34 1.69
C GLU A 162 -3.14 -7.12 2.89
N GLN A 163 -3.51 -5.87 3.18
CA GLN A 163 -4.61 -5.53 4.08
C GLN A 163 -5.14 -4.11 3.85
N VAL A 164 -6.44 -3.90 4.10
CA VAL A 164 -7.06 -2.56 4.14
C VAL A 164 -7.25 -2.15 5.60
N GLU A 165 -6.67 -1.04 6.00
CA GLU A 165 -6.72 -0.49 7.35
C GLU A 165 -7.63 0.75 7.36
N ILE A 166 -8.53 0.83 8.34
CA ILE A 166 -9.56 1.86 8.43
C ILE A 166 -9.52 2.47 9.83
N THR A 167 -8.86 3.62 9.94
CA THR A 167 -8.89 4.44 11.15
C THR A 167 -10.23 5.16 11.21
N LYS A 168 -10.98 5.01 12.30
CA LYS A 168 -12.30 5.63 12.52
C LYS A 168 -12.22 6.66 13.66
N GLY A 169 -12.39 7.92 13.33
CA GLY A 169 -12.15 9.09 14.19
C GLY A 169 -10.96 9.93 13.73
N PRO A 170 -10.55 10.96 14.50
CA PRO A 170 -9.49 11.89 14.11
C PRO A 170 -8.17 11.18 13.78
N SER A 171 -7.64 11.44 12.59
CA SER A 171 -6.50 10.73 12.00
C SER A 171 -5.41 11.68 11.45
N SER A 172 -5.48 12.98 11.74
CA SER A 172 -4.57 14.03 11.24
C SER A 172 -3.07 13.77 11.48
N THR A 173 -2.69 12.93 12.44
CA THR A 173 -1.29 12.50 12.64
C THR A 173 -0.77 11.56 11.55
N PHE A 174 -1.67 10.78 10.95
CA PHE A 174 -1.41 9.87 9.83
C PHE A 174 -1.76 10.55 8.49
N ALA A 175 -2.99 11.09 8.39
CA ALA A 175 -3.57 11.62 7.16
C ALA A 175 -3.34 13.12 6.92
N GLY A 176 -2.81 13.85 7.91
CA GLY A 176 -2.43 15.26 7.79
C GLY A 176 -3.61 16.24 7.81
N ARG A 177 -4.31 16.37 6.67
CA ARG A 177 -5.05 17.59 6.26
C ARG A 177 -6.43 17.78 6.93
N GLY A 178 -6.47 17.68 8.26
CA GLY A 178 -7.68 17.92 9.06
C GLY A 178 -8.67 16.74 9.04
N ALA A 179 -8.19 15.52 8.84
CA ALA A 179 -9.00 14.32 8.76
C ALA A 179 -9.71 13.99 10.10
N THR A 180 -10.98 14.40 10.23
CA THR A 180 -11.80 14.25 11.44
C THR A 180 -12.58 12.93 11.50
N GLY A 181 -13.04 12.43 10.35
CA GLY A 181 -13.87 11.22 10.25
C GLY A 181 -13.11 9.92 10.39
N GLY A 182 -11.93 9.86 9.79
CA GLY A 182 -11.15 8.65 9.63
C GLY A 182 -10.16 8.77 8.48
N ALA A 183 -9.51 7.66 8.15
CA ALA A 183 -8.69 7.50 6.95
C ALA A 183 -8.64 6.02 6.55
N VAL A 184 -8.40 5.75 5.27
CA VAL A 184 -8.24 4.41 4.72
C VAL A 184 -6.83 4.24 4.18
N ASN A 185 -6.15 3.16 4.56
CA ASN A 185 -4.81 2.80 4.11
C ASN A 185 -4.85 1.41 3.48
N SER A 186 -4.60 1.29 2.17
CA SER A 186 -4.31 0.00 1.57
C SER A 186 -2.82 -0.29 1.72
N VAL A 187 -2.47 -1.41 2.36
CA VAL A 187 -1.10 -1.92 2.44
C VAL A 187 -0.89 -2.83 1.24
N THR A 188 0.08 -2.51 0.38
CA THR A 188 0.37 -3.34 -0.80
C THR A 188 1.07 -4.64 -0.42
N LYS A 189 0.88 -5.65 -1.27
CA LYS A 189 1.67 -6.89 -1.28
C LYS A 189 3.11 -6.58 -1.64
N GLN A 190 4.03 -6.86 -0.71
CA GLN A 190 5.46 -6.68 -0.89
C GLN A 190 6.13 -8.05 -1.15
N ALA A 191 7.30 -8.05 -1.79
CA ALA A 191 8.12 -9.25 -1.91
C ALA A 191 8.79 -9.63 -0.59
N THR A 192 9.06 -10.93 -0.39
CA THR A 192 9.75 -11.46 0.80
C THR A 192 10.84 -12.46 0.44
N THR A 193 11.93 -12.46 1.21
CA THR A 193 12.99 -13.50 1.17
C THR A 193 12.59 -14.79 1.89
N ASP A 194 11.47 -14.79 2.59
CA ASP A 194 11.25 -15.71 3.71
C ASP A 194 10.46 -16.97 3.29
N LEU A 195 9.79 -16.95 2.11
CA LEU A 195 9.20 -18.12 1.47
C LEU A 195 9.05 -17.95 -0.06
N ASP A 196 9.06 -19.07 -0.79
CA ASP A 196 8.57 -19.17 -2.17
C ASP A 196 7.09 -19.57 -2.18
N PHE A 197 6.28 -18.96 -3.06
CA PHE A 197 4.94 -19.45 -3.37
C PHE A 197 4.44 -19.00 -4.74
N ALA A 198 3.43 -19.71 -5.26
CA ALA A 198 2.65 -19.28 -6.41
C ALA A 198 1.18 -19.69 -6.21
N LYS A 199 0.27 -18.72 -6.31
CA LYS A 199 -1.18 -18.89 -6.22
C LYS A 199 -1.80 -18.43 -7.53
N LEU A 200 -2.61 -19.30 -8.14
CA LEU A 200 -3.48 -18.99 -9.27
C LEU A 200 -4.93 -19.17 -8.80
N SER A 201 -5.77 -18.16 -9.03
CA SER A 201 -7.19 -18.18 -8.67
C SER A 201 -8.02 -17.88 -9.91
N ALA A 202 -9.10 -18.65 -10.11
CA ALA A 202 -10.08 -18.43 -11.18
C ALA A 202 -11.49 -18.47 -10.58
N GLY A 203 -12.30 -17.47 -10.86
CA GLY A 203 -13.69 -17.34 -10.43
C GLY A 203 -14.62 -17.18 -11.62
N PHE A 204 -15.79 -17.82 -11.54
CA PHE A 204 -16.85 -17.81 -12.54
C PHE A 204 -18.20 -17.66 -11.82
N GLY A 205 -19.15 -16.94 -12.40
CA GLY A 205 -20.45 -16.65 -11.76
C GLY A 205 -21.60 -16.45 -12.74
N SER A 206 -22.69 -15.85 -12.26
CA SER A 206 -23.73 -15.26 -13.11
C SER A 206 -23.25 -13.94 -13.73
N ASP A 207 -24.07 -13.35 -14.60
CA ASP A 207 -23.85 -11.98 -15.12
C ASP A 207 -22.46 -11.83 -15.76
N ASP A 208 -22.08 -12.84 -16.56
CA ASP A 208 -20.78 -13.03 -17.22
C ASP A 208 -19.52 -12.83 -16.35
N TYR A 209 -19.67 -12.95 -15.03
CA TYR A 209 -18.57 -12.84 -14.06
C TYR A 209 -17.46 -13.85 -14.38
N ARG A 210 -16.28 -13.33 -14.72
CA ARG A 210 -15.01 -14.03 -14.86
C ARG A 210 -13.93 -13.24 -14.14
N ARG A 211 -13.10 -13.92 -13.35
CA ARG A 211 -11.98 -13.28 -12.64
C ARG A 211 -10.79 -14.23 -12.54
N TYR A 212 -9.64 -13.79 -13.00
CA TYR A 212 -8.37 -14.49 -12.89
C TYR A 212 -7.37 -13.64 -12.10
N THR A 213 -6.71 -14.25 -11.13
CA THR A 213 -5.62 -13.60 -10.39
C THR A 213 -4.44 -14.53 -10.21
N PHE A 214 -3.24 -13.96 -10.30
CA PHE A 214 -2.00 -14.61 -9.93
C PHE A 214 -1.35 -13.82 -8.79
N ASP A 215 -0.78 -14.51 -7.81
CA ASP A 215 0.11 -13.94 -6.78
C ASP A 215 1.25 -14.94 -6.55
N GLY A 216 2.47 -14.58 -6.92
CA GLY A 216 3.63 -15.44 -6.73
C GLY A 216 4.85 -14.65 -6.24
N ASN A 217 5.47 -15.14 -5.18
CA ASN A 217 6.74 -14.65 -4.65
C ASN A 217 7.85 -15.68 -4.94
N ARG A 218 8.97 -15.19 -5.48
CA ARG A 218 10.16 -15.99 -5.78
C ARG A 218 11.39 -15.38 -5.14
N VAL A 219 12.02 -16.14 -4.25
CA VAL A 219 13.36 -15.87 -3.75
C VAL A 219 14.37 -16.15 -4.86
N LEU A 220 15.20 -15.17 -5.20
CA LEU A 220 16.22 -15.22 -6.26
C LEU A 220 17.61 -15.45 -5.66
N THR A 221 17.87 -14.87 -4.49
CA THR A 221 19.01 -15.15 -3.60
C THR A 221 18.57 -14.93 -2.15
N ASP A 222 19.39 -15.34 -1.18
CA ASP A 222 19.21 -15.09 0.26
C ASP A 222 18.94 -13.61 0.61
N THR A 223 19.24 -12.68 -0.30
CA THR A 223 19.11 -11.23 -0.16
C THR A 223 18.23 -10.57 -1.23
N LEU A 224 17.62 -11.32 -2.14
CA LEU A 224 16.85 -10.76 -3.27
C LEU A 224 15.60 -11.60 -3.55
N ALA A 225 14.43 -10.96 -3.58
CA ALA A 225 13.16 -11.61 -3.91
C ALA A 225 12.28 -10.73 -4.79
N VAL A 226 11.45 -11.36 -5.63
CA VAL A 226 10.48 -10.69 -6.48
C VAL A 226 9.08 -11.28 -6.27
N ARG A 227 8.07 -10.42 -6.18
CA ARG A 227 6.65 -10.82 -6.12
C ARG A 227 5.90 -10.19 -7.28
N VAL A 228 5.08 -10.98 -7.96
CA VAL A 228 4.26 -10.57 -9.09
C VAL A 228 2.81 -10.90 -8.78
N ASN A 229 1.96 -9.88 -8.86
CA ASN A 229 0.50 -10.01 -8.81
C ASN A 229 -0.10 -9.58 -10.14
N LEU A 230 -1.03 -10.35 -10.68
CA LEU A 230 -1.73 -10.07 -11.94
C LEU A 230 -3.24 -10.20 -11.76
N LEU A 231 -3.99 -9.47 -12.59
CA LEU A 231 -5.43 -9.35 -12.58
C LEU A 231 -5.97 -9.24 -14.02
N ASP A 232 -6.96 -10.07 -14.33
CA ASP A 232 -7.92 -9.94 -15.42
C ASP A 232 -9.31 -10.25 -14.84
N ALA A 233 -10.28 -9.36 -14.97
CA ALA A 233 -11.64 -9.63 -14.51
C ALA A 233 -12.70 -8.80 -15.24
N TYR A 234 -13.82 -9.44 -15.57
CA TYR A 234 -14.99 -8.81 -16.18
C TYR A 234 -16.27 -9.32 -15.52
N GLN A 235 -17.29 -8.48 -15.46
CA GLN A 235 -18.64 -8.84 -15.06
C GLN A 235 -19.67 -7.83 -15.59
N GLU A 236 -20.86 -8.29 -15.95
CA GLU A 236 -22.04 -7.42 -16.08
C GLU A 236 -22.51 -6.96 -14.68
N VAL A 237 -23.40 -5.97 -14.64
CA VAL A 237 -24.11 -5.56 -13.43
C VAL A 237 -25.48 -6.27 -13.39
N PRO A 238 -25.75 -7.15 -12.41
CA PRO A 238 -26.97 -7.96 -12.38
C PRO A 238 -28.25 -7.11 -12.47
N ASP A 239 -29.20 -7.53 -13.31
CA ASP A 239 -30.44 -6.81 -13.65
C ASP A 239 -30.26 -5.37 -14.21
N ARG A 240 -29.04 -4.93 -14.56
CA ARG A 240 -28.73 -3.56 -15.03
C ARG A 240 -27.97 -3.50 -16.38
N GLY A 241 -28.00 -4.55 -17.19
CA GLY A 241 -27.42 -4.54 -18.54
C GLY A 241 -27.93 -3.36 -19.42
N PRO A 242 -27.07 -2.74 -20.25
CA PRO A 242 -25.71 -3.16 -20.61
C PRO A 242 -24.61 -2.54 -19.73
N ALA A 243 -24.88 -2.25 -18.45
CA ALA A 243 -23.83 -1.85 -17.51
C ALA A 243 -22.93 -3.05 -17.13
N ASP A 244 -21.62 -2.83 -17.14
CA ASP A 244 -20.58 -3.81 -16.84
C ASP A 244 -19.37 -3.17 -16.11
N ARG A 245 -18.42 -4.01 -15.69
CA ARG A 245 -17.16 -3.65 -15.05
C ARG A 245 -16.02 -4.52 -15.57
N ASP A 246 -14.98 -3.91 -16.13
CA ASP A 246 -13.72 -4.55 -16.53
C ASP A 246 -12.55 -4.04 -15.66
N ARG A 247 -11.61 -4.93 -15.31
CA ARG A 247 -10.48 -4.68 -14.40
C ARG A 247 -9.25 -5.46 -14.88
N GLU A 248 -8.28 -4.73 -15.44
CA GLU A 248 -6.92 -5.22 -15.67
C GLU A 248 -5.97 -4.73 -14.57
N GLY A 249 -4.95 -5.52 -14.22
CA GLY A 249 -3.93 -5.06 -13.28
C GLY A 249 -2.65 -5.89 -13.24
N ALA A 250 -1.54 -5.22 -12.92
CA ALA A 250 -0.24 -5.83 -12.71
C ALA A 250 0.54 -5.08 -11.63
N ALA A 251 0.99 -5.79 -10.59
CA ALA A 251 1.86 -5.24 -9.56
C ALA A 251 3.11 -6.11 -9.40
N VAL A 252 4.28 -5.47 -9.37
CA VAL A 252 5.58 -6.13 -9.24
C VAL A 252 6.35 -5.47 -8.10
N SER A 253 6.73 -6.25 -7.09
CA SER A 253 7.56 -5.80 -5.97
C SER A 253 8.92 -6.51 -6.04
N LEU A 254 10.01 -5.77 -5.91
CA LEU A 254 11.38 -6.29 -5.86
C LEU A 254 12.02 -5.88 -4.53
N LEU A 255 12.25 -6.85 -3.64
CA LEU A 255 12.93 -6.67 -2.36
C LEU A 255 14.41 -7.03 -2.51
N TRP A 256 15.29 -6.11 -2.12
CA TRP A 256 16.73 -6.33 -2.00
C TRP A 256 17.22 -5.95 -0.59
N LYS A 257 17.85 -6.91 0.10
CA LYS A 257 18.47 -6.78 1.43
C LYS A 257 20.01 -6.86 1.31
N PRO A 258 20.72 -5.87 0.74
CA PRO A 258 22.17 -5.94 0.52
C PRO A 258 23.00 -6.12 1.80
N THR A 259 22.46 -5.79 2.97
CA THR A 259 23.02 -6.09 4.29
C THR A 259 21.88 -6.23 5.30
N ASP A 260 22.13 -6.84 6.45
CA ASP A 260 21.18 -6.96 7.58
C ASP A 260 20.62 -5.61 8.09
N LYS A 261 21.25 -4.50 7.69
CA LYS A 261 20.88 -3.12 8.08
C LYS A 261 20.22 -2.30 6.97
N LEU A 262 20.17 -2.79 5.74
CA LEU A 262 19.69 -2.04 4.58
C LEU A 262 18.72 -2.88 3.76
N ASP A 263 17.47 -2.44 3.73
CA ASP A 263 16.42 -2.96 2.87
C ASP A 263 16.02 -1.90 1.82
N VAL A 264 15.89 -2.35 0.57
CA VAL A 264 15.43 -1.55 -0.56
C VAL A 264 14.32 -2.33 -1.25
N THR A 265 13.11 -1.76 -1.31
CA THR A 265 12.01 -2.32 -2.09
C THR A 265 11.66 -1.37 -3.23
N ALA A 266 11.56 -1.91 -4.45
CA ALA A 266 11.09 -1.19 -5.63
C ALA A 266 9.79 -1.83 -6.12
N ASP A 267 8.70 -1.07 -6.09
CA ASP A 267 7.37 -1.50 -6.50
C ASP A 267 6.94 -0.79 -7.79
N TYR A 268 6.34 -1.54 -8.71
CA TYR A 268 5.52 -1.03 -9.81
C TYR A 268 4.08 -1.50 -9.63
N TYR A 269 3.12 -0.61 -9.88
CA TYR A 269 1.70 -0.91 -9.88
C TYR A 269 1.03 -0.26 -11.09
N PHE A 270 0.48 -1.10 -11.95
CA PHE A 270 -0.47 -0.78 -13.01
C PHE A 270 -1.86 -1.30 -12.62
N ALA A 271 -2.89 -0.50 -12.86
CA ALA A 271 -4.27 -0.98 -12.94
C ALA A 271 -5.08 -0.12 -13.91
N GLN A 272 -5.99 -0.76 -14.65
CA GLN A 272 -7.02 -0.10 -15.44
C GLN A 272 -8.39 -0.66 -15.00
N ALA A 273 -9.30 0.26 -14.71
CA ALA A 273 -10.70 -0.02 -14.45
C ALA A 273 -11.54 0.71 -15.49
N GLU A 274 -12.44 -0.01 -16.15
CA GLU A 274 -13.37 0.53 -17.13
C GLU A 274 -14.76 -0.01 -16.81
N ASP A 275 -15.68 0.88 -16.45
CA ASP A 275 -17.08 0.54 -16.17
C ASP A 275 -17.97 1.15 -17.26
N LYS A 276 -19.10 0.52 -17.56
CA LYS A 276 -20.26 1.21 -18.13
C LYS A 276 -21.15 1.72 -16.98
N PRO A 277 -21.16 3.05 -16.70
CA PRO A 277 -21.66 3.58 -15.43
C PRO A 277 -23.19 3.81 -15.42
N ASP A 278 -23.97 2.83 -14.99
CA ASP A 278 -25.38 3.07 -14.65
C ASP A 278 -25.52 3.98 -13.41
N LEU A 279 -26.13 5.15 -13.61
CA LEU A 279 -26.39 6.12 -12.53
C LEU A 279 -27.59 5.71 -11.64
N GLY A 280 -28.38 4.72 -12.05
CA GLY A 280 -29.41 4.08 -11.24
C GLY A 280 -30.63 4.95 -10.94
N ALA A 281 -31.09 4.90 -9.69
CA ALA A 281 -32.33 5.52 -9.24
C ALA A 281 -32.18 7.02 -8.92
N TYR A 282 -33.22 7.81 -9.24
CA TYR A 282 -33.27 9.24 -8.94
C TYR A 282 -34.29 9.56 -7.82
N ILE A 283 -34.14 10.74 -7.19
CA ILE A 283 -35.09 11.26 -6.21
C ILE A 283 -36.12 12.13 -6.94
N ASP A 284 -37.40 11.77 -6.82
CA ASP A 284 -38.51 12.59 -7.28
C ASP A 284 -38.59 13.88 -6.43
N ARG A 285 -38.54 15.04 -7.09
CA ARG A 285 -38.42 16.35 -6.41
C ARG A 285 -39.72 16.86 -5.79
N ALA A 286 -40.88 16.27 -6.12
CA ALA A 286 -42.17 16.69 -5.59
C ALA A 286 -42.56 15.91 -4.31
N SER A 287 -42.23 14.62 -4.26
CA SER A 287 -42.52 13.71 -3.15
C SER A 287 -41.34 13.46 -2.21
N GLY A 288 -40.11 13.79 -2.65
CA GLY A 288 -38.88 13.52 -1.90
C GLY A 288 -38.50 12.04 -1.82
N ARG A 289 -39.13 11.18 -2.65
CA ARG A 289 -38.94 9.72 -2.62
C ARG A 289 -37.98 9.27 -3.73
N VAL A 290 -37.23 8.21 -3.44
CA VAL A 290 -36.46 7.49 -4.47
C VAL A 290 -37.46 6.80 -5.40
N VAL A 291 -37.34 7.06 -6.71
CA VAL A 291 -38.08 6.32 -7.73
C VAL A 291 -37.41 4.97 -7.91
N LYS A 292 -38.17 3.89 -7.75
CA LYS A 292 -37.71 2.52 -7.94
C LYS A 292 -37.93 2.07 -9.39
N ASP A 293 -37.32 0.94 -9.73
CA ASP A 293 -37.61 0.20 -10.97
C ASP A 293 -37.39 1.07 -12.24
N VAL A 294 -36.46 2.01 -12.11
CA VAL A 294 -36.00 2.94 -13.15
C VAL A 294 -35.24 2.13 -14.21
N PRO A 295 -35.61 2.19 -15.50
CA PRO A 295 -34.92 1.44 -16.54
C PRO A 295 -33.48 1.93 -16.71
N VAL A 296 -32.64 1.10 -17.32
CA VAL A 296 -31.27 1.49 -17.66
C VAL A 296 -31.31 2.47 -18.83
N TYR A 297 -30.68 3.63 -18.67
CA TYR A 297 -30.60 4.70 -19.68
C TYR A 297 -29.22 4.82 -20.33
N LEU A 298 -28.33 3.87 -20.04
CA LEU A 298 -26.95 3.84 -20.50
C LEU A 298 -26.88 3.82 -22.03
N GLN A 299 -26.03 4.66 -22.61
CA GLN A 299 -25.76 4.72 -24.06
C GLN A 299 -24.48 3.96 -24.41
N ASP A 300 -24.32 3.56 -25.67
CA ASP A 300 -23.12 2.81 -26.11
C ASP A 300 -21.82 3.62 -25.96
N GLU A 301 -21.91 4.96 -25.94
CA GLU A 301 -20.80 5.88 -25.68
C GLU A 301 -20.56 6.23 -24.19
N ASP A 302 -21.35 5.69 -23.24
CA ASP A 302 -21.13 5.90 -21.81
C ASP A 302 -19.99 5.00 -21.28
N PHE A 303 -19.05 5.59 -20.56
CA PHE A 303 -17.91 4.90 -19.93
C PHE A 303 -17.44 5.62 -18.66
N LEU A 304 -16.79 4.90 -17.75
CA LEU A 304 -16.09 5.44 -16.59
C LEU A 304 -14.74 4.72 -16.49
N MET A 305 -13.66 5.43 -16.81
CA MET A 305 -12.30 4.90 -16.90
C MET A 305 -11.42 5.49 -15.80
N SER A 306 -10.69 4.63 -15.07
CA SER A 306 -9.61 5.03 -14.17
C SER A 306 -8.38 4.16 -14.42
N LYS A 307 -7.24 4.78 -14.74
CA LYS A 307 -5.97 4.13 -15.01
C LYS A 307 -4.89 4.69 -14.09
N ILE A 308 -4.08 3.80 -13.54
CA ILE A 308 -3.06 4.08 -12.53
C ILE A 308 -1.74 3.46 -12.99
N ASP A 309 -0.69 4.28 -13.11
CA ASP A 309 0.66 3.84 -13.42
C ASP A 309 1.61 4.44 -12.37
N THR A 310 2.08 3.64 -11.41
CA THR A 310 2.87 4.15 -10.28
C THR A 310 4.09 3.30 -9.95
N TRP A 311 5.19 4.00 -9.62
CA TRP A 311 6.45 3.46 -9.15
C TRP A 311 6.69 3.92 -7.71
N THR A 312 7.08 3.00 -6.83
CA THR A 312 7.41 3.29 -5.43
C THR A 312 8.81 2.79 -5.12
N LEU A 313 9.67 3.66 -4.59
CA LEU A 313 10.95 3.28 -4.01
C LEU A 313 10.87 3.42 -2.48
N ARG A 314 11.22 2.34 -1.79
CA ARG A 314 11.22 2.20 -0.33
C ARG A 314 12.65 1.90 0.08
N VAL A 315 13.26 2.73 0.92
CA VAL A 315 14.62 2.52 1.43
C VAL A 315 14.61 2.61 2.94
N GLY A 316 14.98 1.52 3.61
CA GLY A 316 15.08 1.42 5.06
C GLY A 316 16.53 1.18 5.49
N TYR A 317 17.00 1.93 6.49
CA TYR A 317 18.34 1.78 7.04
C TYR A 317 18.36 1.78 8.57
N GLN A 318 18.91 0.71 9.15
CA GLN A 318 19.07 0.54 10.58
C GLN A 318 20.42 1.11 11.05
N LEU A 319 20.40 2.25 11.76
CA LEU A 319 21.62 2.86 12.31
C LEU A 319 22.16 2.05 13.50
N ASN A 320 21.27 1.72 14.43
CA ASN A 320 21.49 0.93 15.64
C ASN A 320 20.16 0.24 16.04
N PRO A 321 20.08 -0.58 17.11
CA PRO A 321 18.84 -1.28 17.46
C PRO A 321 17.62 -0.38 17.63
N ASP A 322 17.80 0.81 18.21
CA ASP A 322 16.70 1.73 18.56
C ASP A 322 16.33 2.74 17.46
N VAL A 323 17.20 2.92 16.45
CA VAL A 323 17.07 3.98 15.44
C VAL A 323 17.14 3.42 14.01
N ARG A 324 16.01 3.56 13.32
CA ARG A 324 15.83 3.28 11.89
C ARG A 324 15.46 4.56 11.15
N ILE A 325 16.01 4.74 9.95
CA ILE A 325 15.60 5.79 9.00
C ILE A 325 14.90 5.11 7.83
N GLU A 326 13.80 5.69 7.35
CA GLU A 326 13.11 5.23 6.14
C GLU A 326 12.84 6.39 5.18
N ASN A 327 12.90 6.11 3.89
CA ASN A 327 12.41 6.99 2.83
C ASN A 327 11.43 6.23 1.94
N LEU A 328 10.26 6.83 1.72
CA LEU A 328 9.25 6.38 0.78
C LEU A 328 9.11 7.46 -0.30
N THR A 329 9.40 7.11 -1.55
CA THR A 329 9.24 8.01 -2.71
C THR A 329 8.33 7.34 -3.73
N ARG A 330 7.20 7.96 -4.08
CA ARG A 330 6.30 7.49 -5.14
C ARG A 330 6.22 8.51 -6.27
N TYR A 331 6.27 8.01 -7.51
CA TYR A 331 6.09 8.79 -8.73
C TYR A 331 5.17 8.02 -9.69
N GLY A 332 4.35 8.72 -10.45
CA GLY A 332 3.40 8.08 -11.37
C GLY A 332 2.31 9.01 -11.85
N THR A 333 1.37 8.43 -12.59
CA THR A 333 0.22 9.09 -13.21
C THR A 333 -1.09 8.41 -12.82
N THR A 334 -2.16 9.20 -12.84
CA THR A 334 -3.53 8.75 -12.67
C THR A 334 -4.36 9.43 -13.75
N GLU A 335 -4.87 8.63 -14.68
CA GLU A 335 -5.67 9.08 -15.82
C GLU A 335 -7.13 8.69 -15.56
N ASN A 336 -8.04 9.64 -15.70
CA ASN A 336 -9.43 9.52 -15.29
C ASN A 336 -10.32 10.16 -16.35
N GLY A 337 -11.29 9.42 -16.88
CA GLY A 337 -12.23 9.90 -17.89
C GLY A 337 -13.62 9.33 -17.68
N TYR A 338 -14.66 10.05 -18.10
CA TYR A 338 -16.02 9.51 -18.12
C TYR A 338 -16.94 10.22 -19.12
N VAL A 339 -17.93 9.48 -19.60
CA VAL A 339 -19.17 9.94 -20.21
C VAL A 339 -20.29 9.13 -19.56
N ALA A 340 -21.37 9.78 -19.12
CA ALA A 340 -22.47 9.08 -18.44
C ALA A 340 -23.82 9.76 -18.69
N THR A 341 -24.78 9.00 -19.19
CA THR A 341 -26.11 9.49 -19.52
C THR A 341 -27.05 9.38 -18.32
N GLY A 342 -27.61 10.52 -17.90
CA GLY A 342 -28.48 10.62 -16.72
C GLY A 342 -29.90 11.03 -17.06
N TYR A 343 -30.89 10.23 -16.65
CA TYR A 343 -32.29 10.58 -16.79
C TYR A 343 -32.70 11.71 -15.85
N ARG A 344 -33.34 12.74 -16.42
CA ARG A 344 -33.84 13.90 -15.69
C ARG A 344 -35.36 13.94 -15.76
N GLY A 345 -36.03 13.37 -14.76
CA GLY A 345 -37.49 13.32 -14.62
C GLY A 345 -38.17 14.67 -14.33
N SER A 346 -37.86 15.73 -15.08
CA SER A 346 -38.46 17.06 -14.97
C SER A 346 -39.14 17.55 -16.26
N SER A 347 -39.48 16.63 -17.17
CA SER A 347 -40.16 16.94 -18.44
C SER A 347 -41.10 15.82 -18.87
N LEU A 348 -42.15 15.58 -18.09
CA LEU A 348 -43.42 15.13 -18.67
C LEU A 348 -43.97 16.32 -19.47
N SER A 349 -44.06 16.18 -20.79
CA SER A 349 -44.86 17.13 -21.58
C SER A 349 -46.33 16.85 -21.28
N THR A 350 -47.01 17.83 -20.71
CA THR A 350 -48.42 18.08 -20.99
C THR A 350 -48.61 18.52 -22.45
#